data_AF-A0AA42NTI0-F1
#
_entry.id   AF-A0AA42NTI0-F1
#
_cell.length_a   1.000
_cell.length_b   1.000
_cell.length_c   1.000
_cell.angle_alpha   90.00
_cell.angle_beta   90.00
_cell.angle_gamma   90.00
#
_symmetry.space_group_name_H-M   'P 1'
#
loop_
_entity.id
_entity.type
_entity.pdbx_description
1 polymer ?
#
loop_
_entity_poly.entity_id
_entity_poly.type
_entity_poly.pdbx_seq_one_letter_code
_entity_poly.pdbx_strand_id
1 'polypeptide(L)'
;MNKTTLKRTAICSALLSAVVMVAGCNDDDNSSSNNSGQQQTTTEKLTGTAATGAALAGANIEVVNKNGTTKSVVAGTDGKFSIDVEKGAPYLLKATKGTGESQITLYSYASAAGNVNVTQLTTQAILAANKADETRDYNSLAEIYTNWAKLAKDSTTDEINTAIDKAAKEVVANLKTVFDASVDTTKGYPNIFKTEFNADSTGLDKVLDQVKINGLNSKCTGIGSTYHCDVQYAVNGQNFAWNYSVDTTGLKLVVDLNSNNNPNIPSGNYNLNVTTSVMGQGATVTVKNVPKPANQNEFCGSDDVTSQLPNGQFKINSCSFNGTVGNINATVNANGFSVTYDVKYEYSPA
;
A
#
# COMPACT_ATOMS: atom_id res chain seq x y z
N MET A 1 2.75 -45.99 -4.14
CA MET A 1 3.95 -45.69 -4.95
C MET A 1 3.52 -44.98 -6.22
N ASN A 2 4.43 -44.14 -6.72
CA ASN A 2 4.48 -43.56 -8.07
C ASN A 2 3.86 -42.17 -8.27
N LYS A 3 4.76 -41.20 -8.04
CA LYS A 3 4.96 -39.98 -8.80
C LYS A 3 4.72 -40.20 -10.31
N THR A 4 4.12 -39.20 -10.95
CA THR A 4 4.28 -39.02 -12.39
C THR A 4 4.45 -37.53 -12.70
N THR A 5 5.72 -37.14 -12.81
CA THR A 5 6.21 -36.02 -13.61
C THR A 5 5.70 -36.12 -15.04
N LEU A 6 5.30 -35.01 -15.67
CA LEU A 6 5.31 -34.90 -17.13
C LEU A 6 6.10 -33.66 -17.57
N LYS A 7 7.13 -33.94 -18.35
CA LYS A 7 8.09 -32.99 -18.94
C LYS A 7 7.50 -32.34 -20.19
N ARG A 8 8.04 -31.14 -20.50
CA ARG A 8 8.03 -30.49 -21.81
C ARG A 8 8.45 -31.44 -22.94
N THR A 9 7.68 -31.47 -24.02
CA THR A 9 8.22 -31.74 -25.37
C THR A 9 7.39 -31.00 -26.43
N ALA A 10 8.13 -30.36 -27.33
CA ALA A 10 7.65 -29.69 -28.52
C ALA A 10 6.98 -30.65 -29.52
N ILE A 11 6.00 -30.13 -30.27
CA ILE A 11 5.59 -30.70 -31.56
C ILE A 11 5.60 -29.59 -32.60
N CYS A 12 6.42 -29.80 -33.62
CA CYS A 12 6.44 -29.09 -34.89
C CYS A 12 5.18 -29.40 -35.72
N SER A 13 4.64 -28.41 -36.41
CA SER A 13 3.91 -28.50 -37.69
C SER A 13 3.83 -27.06 -38.24
N ALA A 14 4.78 -26.63 -39.08
CA ALA A 14 4.84 -26.80 -40.53
C ALA A 14 3.68 -26.11 -41.31
N LEU A 15 4.04 -24.98 -41.93
CA LEU A 15 3.69 -24.51 -43.29
C LEU A 15 2.21 -24.23 -43.64
N LEU A 16 1.89 -22.96 -43.94
CA LEU A 16 1.51 -22.55 -45.30
C LEU A 16 1.56 -21.01 -45.50
N SER A 17 2.24 -20.61 -46.56
CA SER A 17 2.37 -19.26 -47.10
C SER A 17 1.04 -18.67 -47.60
N ALA A 18 0.88 -17.36 -47.46
CA ALA A 18 0.20 -16.53 -48.47
C ALA A 18 0.70 -15.07 -48.38
N VAL A 19 1.58 -14.72 -49.32
CA VAL A 19 1.93 -13.35 -49.68
C VAL A 19 0.81 -12.83 -50.59
N VAL A 20 0.27 -11.64 -50.29
CA VAL A 20 -0.44 -10.84 -51.30
C VAL A 20 0.13 -9.43 -51.22
N MET A 21 1.00 -9.13 -52.17
CA MET A 21 1.32 -7.76 -52.58
C MET A 21 0.28 -7.35 -53.62
N VAL A 22 -0.37 -6.20 -53.41
CA VAL A 22 -1.03 -5.46 -54.48
C VAL A 22 -0.41 -4.06 -54.47
N ALA A 23 0.45 -3.83 -55.46
CA ALA A 23 0.79 -2.50 -55.92
C ALA A 23 -0.23 -2.10 -56.99
N GLY A 24 -0.89 -0.96 -56.80
CA GLY A 24 -1.68 -0.29 -57.82
C GLY A 24 -1.24 1.17 -57.88
N CYS A 25 -0.57 1.54 -58.97
CA CYS A 25 -0.51 2.92 -59.42
C CYS A 25 -1.73 3.16 -60.31
N ASN A 26 -2.51 4.21 -60.02
CA ASN A 26 -3.27 4.93 -61.03
C ASN A 26 -3.43 6.38 -60.55
N ASP A 27 -2.75 7.29 -61.24
CA ASP A 27 -2.94 8.74 -61.14
C ASP A 27 -4.33 9.11 -61.67
N ASP A 28 -5.06 9.95 -60.94
CA ASP A 28 -5.91 11.00 -61.50
C ASP A 28 -6.36 11.95 -60.36
N ASP A 29 -6.05 13.23 -60.56
CA ASP A 29 -6.36 14.35 -59.67
C ASP A 29 -7.86 14.46 -59.35
N ASN A 30 -8.23 14.33 -58.07
CA ASN A 30 -9.40 15.03 -57.56
C ASN A 30 -9.26 15.31 -56.07
N SER A 31 -9.19 16.59 -55.74
CA SER A 31 -9.17 17.13 -54.38
C SER A 31 -10.38 16.64 -53.58
N SER A 32 -10.15 15.71 -52.66
CA SER A 32 -11.03 15.49 -51.53
C SER A 32 -10.18 15.28 -50.29
N SER A 33 -10.32 16.21 -49.34
CA SER A 33 -9.69 16.19 -48.03
C SER A 33 -10.19 14.99 -47.24
N ASN A 34 -9.51 13.85 -47.37
CA ASN A 34 -9.69 12.72 -46.48
C ASN A 34 -8.92 12.98 -45.19
N ASN A 35 -9.69 13.39 -44.18
CA ASN A 35 -9.26 13.45 -42.80
C ASN A 35 -8.96 12.01 -42.34
N SER A 36 -7.70 11.60 -42.44
CA SER A 36 -7.23 10.36 -41.83
C SER A 36 -7.41 10.50 -40.33
N GLY A 37 -8.39 9.76 -39.80
CA GLY A 37 -8.64 9.67 -38.37
C GLY A 37 -7.41 9.10 -37.67
N GLN A 38 -6.48 9.97 -37.29
CA GLN A 38 -5.51 9.69 -36.26
C GLN A 38 -6.32 9.36 -35.02
N GLN A 39 -6.25 8.12 -34.58
CA GLN A 39 -6.77 7.71 -33.29
C GLN A 39 -6.03 8.53 -32.24
N GLN A 40 -6.65 9.63 -31.82
CA GLN A 40 -6.06 10.58 -30.87
C GLN A 40 -5.92 9.86 -29.53
N THR A 41 -4.69 9.47 -29.21
CA THR A 41 -4.36 8.93 -27.90
C THR A 41 -4.62 10.01 -26.88
N THR A 42 -5.56 9.74 -25.98
CA THR A 42 -5.90 10.67 -24.91
C THR A 42 -4.78 10.65 -23.87
N THR A 43 -4.31 11.82 -23.46
CA THR A 43 -3.30 11.98 -22.41
C THR A 43 -3.93 12.45 -21.11
N GLU A 44 -3.22 12.24 -20.01
CA GLU A 44 -3.50 12.81 -18.69
C GLU A 44 -2.21 13.13 -17.95
N LYS A 45 -2.31 13.97 -16.91
CA LYS A 45 -1.15 14.58 -16.27
C LYS A 45 -0.83 13.91 -14.93
N LEU A 46 0.42 13.52 -14.75
CA LEU A 46 0.99 13.17 -13.45
C LEU A 46 1.93 14.28 -12.99
N THR A 47 1.80 14.70 -11.75
CA THR A 47 2.71 15.64 -11.08
C THR A 47 3.27 15.00 -9.84
N GLY A 48 4.37 15.51 -9.29
CA GLY A 48 4.92 14.90 -8.10
C GLY A 48 6.21 15.51 -7.60
N THR A 49 6.71 14.91 -6.51
CA THR A 49 8.01 15.21 -5.91
C THR A 49 8.81 13.93 -5.77
N ALA A 50 10.04 13.91 -6.28
CA ALA A 50 11.01 12.84 -6.05
C ALA A 50 12.01 13.27 -4.97
N ALA A 51 12.09 12.54 -3.85
CA ALA A 51 12.93 12.92 -2.71
C ALA A 51 13.29 11.75 -1.78
N THR A 52 14.40 11.89 -1.07
CA THR A 52 14.83 11.00 0.05
C THR A 52 15.02 11.79 1.36
N GLY A 53 14.32 12.92 1.48
CA GLY A 53 14.56 14.01 2.44
C GLY A 53 15.12 15.22 1.69
N ALA A 54 16.23 15.03 0.98
CA ALA A 54 16.64 15.98 -0.04
C ALA A 54 15.87 15.75 -1.36
N ALA A 55 15.62 16.83 -2.09
CA ALA A 55 15.12 16.78 -3.47
C ALA A 55 16.04 15.91 -4.33
N LEU A 56 15.47 14.97 -5.08
CA LEU A 56 16.21 14.13 -6.02
C LEU A 56 16.38 14.89 -7.36
N ALA A 57 17.09 16.02 -7.29
CA ALA A 57 17.24 16.96 -8.38
C ALA A 57 17.84 16.31 -9.64
N GLY A 58 17.21 16.53 -10.79
CA GLY A 58 17.67 15.97 -12.07
C GLY A 58 17.61 14.45 -12.14
N ALA A 59 16.73 13.80 -11.37
CA ALA A 59 16.41 12.38 -11.54
C ALA A 59 15.60 12.16 -12.82
N ASN A 60 15.82 11.05 -13.51
CA ASN A 60 14.95 10.60 -14.59
C ASN A 60 13.74 9.88 -13.98
N ILE A 61 12.56 10.45 -14.16
CA ILE A 61 11.27 9.87 -13.75
C ILE A 61 10.68 9.15 -14.96
N GLU A 62 10.57 7.84 -14.89
CA GLU A 62 9.92 7.00 -15.89
C GLU A 62 8.58 6.51 -15.35
N VAL A 63 7.55 6.55 -16.18
CA VAL A 63 6.20 6.08 -15.87
C VAL A 63 5.84 4.99 -16.86
N VAL A 64 5.30 3.86 -16.37
CA VAL A 64 4.71 2.80 -17.18
C VAL A 64 3.24 2.63 -16.81
N ASN A 65 2.38 2.60 -17.83
CA ASN A 65 0.93 2.40 -17.65
C ASN A 65 0.55 0.90 -17.72
N LYS A 66 -0.71 0.56 -17.46
CA LYS A 66 -1.22 -0.83 -17.52
C LYS A 66 -1.02 -1.51 -18.88
N ASN A 67 -0.95 -0.74 -19.95
CA ASN A 67 -0.72 -1.26 -21.30
C ASN A 67 0.76 -1.50 -21.62
N GLY A 68 1.67 -0.99 -20.78
CA GLY A 68 3.11 -1.04 -20.99
C GLY A 68 3.67 0.18 -21.74
N THR A 69 2.84 1.18 -22.04
CA THR A 69 3.34 2.45 -22.61
C THR A 69 4.20 3.15 -21.57
N THR A 70 5.40 3.57 -21.97
CA THR A 70 6.32 4.31 -21.12
C THR A 70 6.47 5.77 -21.53
N LYS A 71 6.72 6.64 -20.56
CA LYS A 71 7.10 8.04 -20.78
C LYS A 71 8.09 8.45 -19.69
N SER A 72 8.97 9.39 -19.99
CA SER A 72 9.89 9.95 -19.00
C SER A 72 9.96 11.47 -18.99
N VAL A 73 10.38 12.01 -17.85
CA VAL A 73 10.70 13.42 -17.63
C VAL A 73 11.84 13.53 -16.62
N VAL A 74 12.56 14.64 -16.63
CA VAL A 74 13.59 14.92 -15.62
C VAL A 74 13.00 15.78 -14.50
N ALA A 75 13.22 15.38 -13.25
CA ALA A 75 12.82 16.17 -12.09
C ALA A 75 13.63 17.48 -12.01
N GLY A 76 12.96 18.57 -11.63
CA GLY A 76 13.57 19.88 -11.40
C GLY A 76 14.56 19.89 -10.23
N THR A 77 15.18 21.05 -9.97
CA THR A 77 16.12 21.24 -8.85
C THR A 77 15.47 21.09 -7.47
N ASP A 78 14.17 21.31 -7.40
CA ASP A 78 13.29 21.11 -6.24
C ASP A 78 12.74 19.67 -6.15
N GLY A 79 13.17 18.78 -7.06
CA GLY A 79 12.69 17.41 -7.15
C GLY A 79 11.29 17.28 -7.74
N LYS A 80 10.65 18.39 -8.14
CA LYS A 80 9.31 18.37 -8.73
C LYS A 80 9.34 17.85 -10.17
N PHE A 81 8.28 17.18 -10.58
CA PHE A 81 8.09 16.77 -11.96
C PHE A 81 6.64 16.94 -12.41
N SER A 82 6.46 17.02 -13.73
CA SER A 82 5.18 17.12 -14.41
C SER A 82 5.29 16.40 -15.75
N ILE A 83 4.45 15.41 -16.00
CA ILE A 83 4.52 14.55 -17.18
C ILE A 83 3.14 14.26 -17.74
N ASP A 84 2.97 14.48 -19.04
CA ASP A 84 1.78 14.05 -19.78
C ASP A 84 1.98 12.61 -20.25
N VAL A 85 1.14 11.71 -19.75
CA VAL A 85 1.16 10.27 -20.04
C VAL A 85 -0.07 9.87 -20.83
N GLU A 86 0.03 8.80 -21.62
CA GLU A 86 -1.15 8.20 -22.24
C GLU A 86 -2.08 7.64 -21.16
N LYS A 87 -3.39 7.90 -21.28
CA LYS A 87 -4.40 7.35 -20.38
C LYS A 87 -4.31 5.83 -20.35
N GLY A 88 -4.07 5.28 -19.16
CA GLY A 88 -3.89 3.84 -19.00
C GLY A 88 -3.61 3.43 -17.55
N ALA A 89 -4.23 4.10 -16.58
CA ALA A 89 -4.08 3.78 -15.17
C ALA A 89 -4.38 2.28 -14.89
N PRO A 90 -3.73 1.67 -13.88
CA PRO A 90 -2.78 2.30 -12.97
C PRO A 90 -1.37 2.48 -13.55
N TYR A 91 -0.60 3.34 -12.90
CA TYR A 91 0.77 3.69 -13.28
C TYR A 91 1.76 3.23 -12.22
N LEU A 92 2.90 2.70 -12.67
CA LEU A 92 4.07 2.49 -11.84
C LEU A 92 5.15 3.47 -12.28
N LEU A 93 5.79 4.11 -11.31
CA LEU A 93 6.83 5.12 -11.52
C LEU A 93 8.17 4.59 -11.02
N LYS A 94 9.24 4.99 -11.70
CA LYS A 94 10.63 4.73 -11.33
C LYS A 94 11.44 6.01 -11.47
N ALA A 95 12.05 6.46 -10.38
CA ALA A 95 13.03 7.55 -10.41
C ALA A 95 14.44 6.98 -10.34
N THR A 96 15.32 7.38 -11.26
CA THR A 96 16.74 7.04 -11.24
C THR A 96 17.60 8.29 -11.19
N LYS A 97 18.61 8.30 -10.30
CA LYS A 97 19.61 9.37 -10.22
C LYS A 97 21.00 8.77 -10.00
N GLY A 98 21.98 9.29 -10.74
CA GLY A 98 23.35 8.79 -10.70
C GLY A 98 23.54 7.56 -11.61
N THR A 99 24.68 6.90 -11.47
CA THR A 99 25.09 5.75 -12.28
C THR A 99 25.89 4.76 -11.43
N GLY A 100 25.89 3.47 -11.79
CA GLY A 100 26.69 2.46 -11.12
C GLY A 100 26.27 2.26 -9.65
N GLU A 101 27.24 2.07 -8.76
CA GLU A 101 27.00 1.73 -7.35
C GLU A 101 26.37 2.86 -6.53
N SER A 102 26.53 4.11 -6.97
CA SER A 102 25.92 5.28 -6.32
C SER A 102 24.54 5.63 -6.89
N GLN A 103 23.98 4.79 -7.77
CA GLN A 103 22.68 5.05 -8.36
C GLN A 103 21.57 4.87 -7.33
N ILE A 104 20.78 5.93 -7.14
CA ILE A 104 19.54 5.87 -6.39
C ILE A 104 18.44 5.47 -7.35
N THR A 105 17.70 4.42 -7.00
CA THR A 105 16.50 4.00 -7.71
C THR A 105 15.34 3.91 -6.72
N LEU A 106 14.27 4.66 -6.99
CA LEU A 106 13.06 4.72 -6.19
C LEU A 106 11.85 4.37 -7.06
N TYR A 107 10.81 3.82 -6.43
CA TYR A 107 9.58 3.41 -7.09
C TYR A 107 8.35 4.03 -6.43
N SER A 108 7.29 4.19 -7.21
CA SER A 108 6.00 4.67 -6.71
C SER A 108 4.86 4.15 -7.58
N TYR A 109 3.63 4.45 -7.17
CA TYR A 109 2.40 3.98 -7.77
C TYR A 109 1.36 5.10 -7.81
N ALA A 110 0.62 5.18 -8.91
CA ALA A 110 -0.54 6.06 -9.03
C ALA A 110 -1.75 5.28 -9.59
N SER A 111 -2.84 5.29 -8.83
CA SER A 111 -4.10 4.65 -9.23
C SER A 111 -4.83 5.37 -10.38
N ALA A 112 -4.48 6.64 -10.61
CA ALA A 112 -5.02 7.54 -11.63
C ALA A 112 -4.08 8.75 -11.82
N ALA A 113 -4.35 9.61 -12.80
CA ALA A 113 -3.73 10.93 -12.91
C ALA A 113 -3.85 11.78 -11.62
N GLY A 114 -2.92 12.73 -11.45
CA GLY A 114 -2.81 13.59 -10.28
C GLY A 114 -1.42 13.60 -9.65
N ASN A 115 -1.34 14.01 -8.39
CA ASN A 115 -0.08 14.04 -7.65
C ASN A 115 0.37 12.64 -7.23
N VAL A 116 1.64 12.32 -7.46
CA VAL A 116 2.31 11.09 -7.04
C VAL A 116 3.76 11.37 -6.61
N ASN A 117 4.08 11.02 -5.37
CA ASN A 117 5.41 11.19 -4.79
C ASN A 117 6.28 9.99 -5.10
N VAL A 118 7.56 10.19 -5.41
CA VAL A 118 8.53 9.11 -5.61
C VAL A 118 9.60 9.19 -4.53
N THR A 119 9.41 8.43 -3.45
CA THR A 119 10.24 8.51 -2.23
C THR A 119 10.70 7.13 -1.77
N GLN A 120 11.63 7.09 -0.81
CA GLN A 120 12.00 5.84 -0.14
C GLN A 120 10.79 5.17 0.55
N LEU A 121 9.81 5.93 1.05
CA LEU A 121 8.61 5.38 1.70
C LEU A 121 7.65 4.75 0.69
N THR A 122 7.43 5.40 -0.46
CA THR A 122 6.61 4.81 -1.53
C THR A 122 7.28 3.58 -2.11
N THR A 123 8.60 3.62 -2.28
CA THR A 123 9.40 2.49 -2.74
C THR A 123 9.22 1.29 -1.82
N GLN A 124 9.30 1.55 -0.50
CA GLN A 124 9.07 0.52 0.49
C GLN A 124 7.64 -0.03 0.46
N ALA A 125 6.64 0.82 0.27
CA ALA A 125 5.26 0.36 0.15
C ALA A 125 5.05 -0.54 -1.08
N ILE A 126 5.70 -0.26 -2.22
CA ILE A 126 5.67 -1.18 -3.38
C ILE A 126 6.30 -2.52 -3.01
N LEU A 127 7.45 -2.49 -2.32
CA LEU A 127 8.14 -3.71 -1.89
C LEU A 127 7.30 -4.54 -0.93
N ALA A 128 6.66 -3.88 0.05
CA ALA A 128 5.77 -4.54 1.00
C ALA A 128 4.48 -5.07 0.34
N ALA A 129 3.93 -4.38 -0.67
CA ALA A 129 2.78 -4.88 -1.41
C ALA A 129 3.12 -6.14 -2.23
N ASN A 130 4.36 -6.28 -2.69
CA ASN A 130 4.83 -7.48 -3.39
C ASN A 130 4.82 -8.73 -2.47
N LYS A 131 5.01 -8.57 -1.16
CA LYS A 131 4.86 -9.66 -0.16
C LYS A 131 3.45 -10.26 -0.12
N ALA A 132 2.42 -9.48 -0.48
CA ALA A 132 1.03 -9.86 -0.26
C ALA A 132 0.51 -10.95 -1.21
N ASP A 133 1.28 -11.35 -2.22
CA ASP A 133 0.83 -12.33 -3.19
C ASP A 133 1.64 -13.63 -3.09
N GLU A 134 0.99 -14.67 -2.57
CA GLU A 134 1.54 -16.02 -2.40
C GLU A 134 1.79 -16.74 -3.74
N THR A 135 1.45 -16.11 -4.87
CA THR A 135 1.58 -16.67 -6.22
C THR A 135 2.58 -15.92 -7.11
N ARG A 136 3.14 -14.79 -6.65
CA ARG A 136 4.06 -13.95 -7.45
C ARG A 136 5.51 -14.06 -6.99
N ASP A 137 6.37 -14.49 -7.92
CA ASP A 137 7.83 -14.66 -7.75
C ASP A 137 8.60 -13.48 -8.37
N TYR A 138 8.22 -12.23 -8.05
CA TYR A 138 9.07 -11.09 -8.36
C TYR A 138 9.98 -10.83 -7.18
N ASN A 139 11.27 -11.10 -7.37
CA ASN A 139 12.26 -11.05 -6.32
C ASN A 139 12.94 -9.69 -6.22
N SER A 140 12.52 -8.70 -7.03
CA SER A 140 13.02 -7.32 -6.91
C SER A 140 12.03 -6.31 -7.47
N LEU A 141 12.13 -5.05 -7.02
CA LEU A 141 11.35 -3.94 -7.57
C LEU A 141 11.60 -3.73 -9.08
N ALA A 142 12.82 -4.02 -9.55
CA ALA A 142 13.16 -3.94 -10.97
C ALA A 142 12.37 -4.96 -11.82
N GLU A 143 12.16 -6.17 -11.29
CA GLU A 143 11.34 -7.19 -11.94
C GLU A 143 9.86 -6.81 -11.95
N ILE A 144 9.34 -6.27 -10.84
CA ILE A 144 7.96 -5.73 -10.78
C ILE A 144 7.78 -4.67 -11.86
N TYR A 145 8.74 -3.74 -11.98
CA TYR A 145 8.69 -2.67 -12.96
C TYR A 145 8.71 -3.18 -14.40
N THR A 146 9.65 -4.08 -14.70
CA THR A 146 9.80 -4.67 -16.04
C THR A 146 8.56 -5.46 -16.46
N ASN A 147 7.87 -6.08 -15.50
CA ASN A 147 6.69 -6.89 -15.76
C ASN A 147 5.36 -6.17 -15.44
N TRP A 148 5.39 -4.85 -15.25
CA TRP A 148 4.22 -4.09 -14.79
C TRP A 148 2.99 -4.30 -15.66
N ALA A 149 3.13 -4.22 -16.99
CA ALA A 149 2.02 -4.38 -17.92
C ALA A 149 1.34 -5.75 -17.81
N LYS A 150 2.12 -6.79 -17.50
CA LYS A 150 1.58 -8.14 -17.28
C LYS A 150 0.87 -8.20 -15.92
N LEU A 151 1.53 -7.76 -14.85
CA LEU A 151 0.97 -7.72 -13.50
C LEU A 151 -0.36 -6.94 -13.46
N ALA A 152 -0.39 -5.76 -14.08
CA ALA A 152 -1.57 -4.90 -14.12
C ALA A 152 -2.72 -5.46 -14.98
N LYS A 153 -2.45 -6.40 -15.89
CA LYS A 153 -3.46 -7.11 -16.70
C LYS A 153 -3.96 -8.38 -16.03
N ASP A 154 -3.08 -9.09 -15.34
CA ASP A 154 -3.37 -10.33 -14.62
C ASP A 154 -4.09 -10.07 -13.27
N SER A 155 -4.22 -8.81 -12.84
CA SER A 155 -4.96 -8.39 -11.65
C SER A 155 -5.93 -7.25 -11.97
N THR A 156 -6.94 -7.07 -11.12
CA THR A 156 -7.82 -5.90 -11.18
C THR A 156 -7.14 -4.67 -10.58
N THR A 157 -7.56 -3.48 -11.01
CA THR A 157 -7.05 -2.22 -10.44
C THR A 157 -7.37 -2.12 -8.94
N ASP A 158 -8.50 -2.64 -8.49
CA ASP A 158 -8.92 -2.60 -7.09
C ASP A 158 -8.09 -3.52 -6.19
N GLU A 159 -7.71 -4.71 -6.67
CA GLU A 159 -6.79 -5.60 -5.95
C GLU A 159 -5.42 -4.96 -5.78
N ILE A 160 -4.91 -4.33 -6.84
CA ILE A 160 -3.63 -3.60 -6.79
C ILE A 160 -3.74 -2.43 -5.81
N ASN A 161 -4.78 -1.59 -5.93
CA ASN A 161 -5.01 -0.47 -5.02
C ASN A 161 -5.08 -0.93 -3.57
N THR A 162 -5.81 -2.01 -3.29
CA THR A 162 -5.96 -2.57 -1.95
C THR A 162 -4.61 -3.02 -1.37
N ALA A 163 -3.79 -3.71 -2.17
CA ALA A 163 -2.47 -4.15 -1.75
C ALA A 163 -1.52 -2.97 -1.49
N ILE A 164 -1.48 -1.98 -2.38
CA ILE A 164 -0.66 -0.77 -2.24
C ILE A 164 -1.10 0.04 -1.02
N ASP A 165 -2.41 0.28 -0.85
CA ASP A 165 -2.93 1.06 0.27
C ASP A 165 -2.67 0.37 1.61
N LYS A 166 -2.79 -0.96 1.67
CA LYS A 166 -2.42 -1.74 2.85
C LYS A 166 -0.93 -1.56 3.18
N ALA A 167 -0.05 -1.76 2.20
CA ALA A 167 1.39 -1.63 2.38
C ALA A 167 1.81 -0.19 2.75
N ALA A 168 1.16 0.82 2.19
CA ALA A 168 1.37 2.23 2.55
C ALA A 168 1.07 2.48 4.02
N LYS A 169 -0.05 1.92 4.52
CA LYS A 169 -0.45 2.03 5.92
C LYS A 169 0.51 1.29 6.83
N GLU A 170 1.00 0.11 6.43
CA GLU A 170 2.03 -0.63 7.17
C GLU A 170 3.31 0.21 7.29
N VAL A 171 3.71 0.92 6.23
CA VAL A 171 4.86 1.82 6.26
C VAL A 171 4.67 2.94 7.28
N VAL A 172 3.53 3.63 7.22
CA VAL A 172 3.21 4.71 8.16
C VAL A 172 3.12 4.20 9.60
N ALA A 173 2.53 3.02 9.81
CA ALA A 173 2.39 2.42 11.14
C ALA A 173 3.74 2.02 11.74
N ASN A 174 4.65 1.43 10.95
CA ASN A 174 6.02 1.12 11.40
C ASN A 174 6.81 2.39 11.78
N LEU A 175 6.44 3.55 11.21
CA LEU A 175 7.13 4.83 11.43
C LEU A 175 6.29 5.83 12.24
N LYS A 176 5.25 5.38 12.94
CA LYS A 176 4.25 6.26 13.58
C LYS A 176 4.89 7.36 14.44
N THR A 177 5.84 7.01 15.30
CA THR A 177 6.54 7.97 16.17
C THR A 177 7.23 9.09 15.38
N VAL A 178 7.78 8.75 14.21
CA VAL A 178 8.43 9.72 13.30
C VAL A 178 7.38 10.63 12.67
N PHE A 179 6.25 10.06 12.22
CA PHE A 179 5.14 10.82 11.69
C PHE A 179 4.55 11.76 12.74
N ASP A 180 4.22 11.28 13.95
CA ASP A 180 3.70 12.11 15.04
C ASP A 180 4.60 13.31 15.37
N ALA A 181 5.91 13.14 15.27
CA ALA A 181 6.89 14.21 15.51
C ALA A 181 7.07 15.19 14.34
N SER A 182 6.52 14.87 13.16
CA SER A 182 6.86 15.53 11.90
C SER A 182 5.65 16.11 11.15
N VAL A 183 4.47 15.55 11.35
CA VAL A 183 3.23 15.97 10.70
C VAL A 183 2.11 16.22 11.72
N ASP A 184 1.19 17.12 11.39
CA ASP A 184 -0.04 17.29 12.16
C ASP A 184 -0.98 16.11 11.93
N THR A 185 -0.93 15.12 12.82
CA THR A 185 -1.72 13.89 12.74
C THR A 185 -3.17 14.05 13.20
N THR A 186 -3.58 15.25 13.67
CA THR A 186 -4.97 15.51 14.09
C THR A 186 -5.97 15.42 12.94
N LYS A 187 -5.48 15.55 11.71
CA LYS A 187 -6.25 15.42 10.45
C LYS A 187 -6.10 14.03 9.80
N GLY A 188 -5.47 13.09 10.50
CA GLY A 188 -5.03 11.82 9.96
C GLY A 188 -3.61 11.87 9.40
N TYR A 189 -3.10 10.71 9.01
CA TYR A 189 -1.76 10.59 8.43
C TYR A 189 -1.79 10.91 6.94
N PRO A 190 -0.73 11.54 6.40
CA PRO A 190 -0.65 11.83 4.98
C PRO A 190 -0.62 10.54 4.16
N ASN A 191 -1.25 10.57 2.99
CA ASN A 191 -1.05 9.53 2.01
C ASN A 191 0.34 9.71 1.40
N ILE A 192 1.28 8.84 1.74
CA ILE A 192 2.69 8.94 1.30
C ILE A 192 2.86 8.97 -0.22
N PHE A 193 1.90 8.44 -0.98
CA PHE A 193 1.87 8.50 -2.44
C PHE A 193 1.30 9.82 -2.96
N LYS A 194 0.24 10.35 -2.36
CA LYS A 194 -0.57 11.42 -2.98
C LYS A 194 -0.45 12.79 -2.32
N THR A 195 -0.11 12.86 -1.04
CA THR A 195 -0.04 14.13 -0.31
C THR A 195 1.08 14.99 -0.88
N GLU A 196 0.71 16.14 -1.43
CA GLU A 196 1.68 17.12 -1.93
C GLU A 196 2.59 17.61 -0.80
N PHE A 197 3.88 17.72 -1.08
CA PHE A 197 4.89 18.23 -0.15
C PHE A 197 6.05 18.86 -0.92
N ASN A 198 6.84 19.71 -0.27
CA ASN A 198 8.09 20.23 -0.81
C ASN A 198 9.27 19.60 -0.05
N ALA A 199 10.41 19.44 -0.73
CA ALA A 199 11.64 18.97 -0.09
C ALA A 199 12.30 20.10 0.72
N ASP A 200 11.64 20.52 1.79
CA ASP A 200 11.96 21.69 2.62
C ASP A 200 12.08 21.38 4.12
N SER A 201 12.24 20.11 4.49
CA SER A 201 12.32 19.61 5.86
C SER A 201 11.07 19.90 6.72
N THR A 202 9.90 20.04 6.09
CA THR A 202 8.62 20.18 6.77
C THR A 202 7.64 19.06 6.40
N GLY A 203 6.62 18.84 7.24
CA GLY A 203 5.56 17.88 6.97
C GLY A 203 6.08 16.48 6.61
N LEU A 204 5.66 15.94 5.46
CA LEU A 204 6.11 14.63 4.99
C LEU A 204 7.63 14.59 4.74
N ASP A 205 8.25 15.69 4.32
CA ASP A 205 9.68 15.74 4.06
C ASP A 205 10.51 15.60 5.34
N LYS A 206 10.03 16.19 6.43
CA LYS A 206 10.65 16.01 7.76
C LYS A 206 10.67 14.54 8.20
N VAL A 207 9.69 13.73 7.77
CA VAL A 207 9.72 12.27 7.98
C VAL A 207 10.82 11.65 7.11
N LEU A 208 10.93 12.05 5.85
CA LEU A 208 11.96 11.56 4.91
C LEU A 208 13.38 11.92 5.37
N ASP A 209 13.57 13.04 6.05
CA ASP A 209 14.84 13.44 6.64
C ASP A 209 15.27 12.54 7.79
N GLN A 210 14.31 12.12 8.60
CA GLN A 210 14.57 11.30 9.79
C GLN A 210 14.75 9.82 9.44
N VAL A 211 14.17 9.35 8.34
CA VAL A 211 14.21 7.94 7.94
C VAL A 211 15.26 7.75 6.86
N LYS A 212 16.01 6.66 6.92
CA LYS A 212 16.82 6.14 5.80
C LYS A 212 16.52 4.67 5.63
N ILE A 213 16.28 4.25 4.39
CA ILE A 213 16.01 2.86 4.06
C ILE A 213 17.08 2.38 3.09
N ASN A 214 17.94 1.49 3.57
CA ASN A 214 19.00 0.87 2.79
C ASN A 214 18.52 -0.47 2.24
N GLY A 215 19.03 -0.87 1.08
CA GLY A 215 18.71 -2.17 0.48
C GLY A 215 17.33 -2.27 -0.16
N LEU A 216 16.65 -1.15 -0.43
CA LEU A 216 15.34 -1.12 -1.12
C LEU A 216 15.33 -1.87 -2.47
N ASN A 217 16.49 -1.97 -3.12
CA ASN A 217 16.65 -2.62 -4.43
C ASN A 217 17.34 -3.99 -4.32
N SER A 218 17.53 -4.51 -3.11
CA SER A 218 18.07 -5.86 -2.88
C SER A 218 17.11 -6.91 -3.42
N LYS A 219 17.64 -8.08 -3.79
CA LYS A 219 16.80 -9.22 -4.12
C LYS A 219 16.16 -9.76 -2.85
N CYS A 220 14.86 -10.02 -2.92
CA CYS A 220 14.10 -10.71 -1.91
C CYS A 220 14.02 -12.20 -2.22
N THR A 221 13.65 -13.00 -1.22
CA THR A 221 13.49 -14.45 -1.32
C THR A 221 12.23 -14.89 -0.56
N GLY A 222 11.63 -16.00 -0.97
CA GLY A 222 10.41 -16.53 -0.35
C GLY A 222 9.14 -15.78 -0.76
N ILE A 223 8.01 -16.19 -0.20
CA ILE A 223 6.67 -15.61 -0.44
C ILE A 223 5.88 -15.53 0.87
N GLY A 224 4.86 -14.66 0.95
CA GLY A 224 3.97 -14.55 2.11
C GLY A 224 4.74 -14.36 3.43
N SER A 225 4.59 -15.29 4.38
CA SER A 225 5.26 -15.27 5.69
C SER A 225 6.76 -15.59 5.65
N THR A 226 7.26 -16.13 4.53
CA THR A 226 8.68 -16.45 4.31
C THR A 226 9.41 -15.38 3.49
N TYR A 227 8.71 -14.32 3.10
CA TYR A 227 9.27 -13.23 2.30
C TYR A 227 10.35 -12.47 3.09
N HIS A 228 11.57 -12.50 2.58
CA HIS A 228 12.75 -11.91 3.20
C HIS A 228 13.50 -11.02 2.21
N CYS A 229 13.86 -9.82 2.63
CA CYS A 229 14.66 -8.88 1.87
C CYS A 229 15.76 -8.30 2.77
N ASP A 230 16.94 -8.05 2.20
CA ASP A 230 18.03 -7.34 2.88
C ASP A 230 17.76 -5.83 2.93
N VAL A 231 16.73 -5.43 3.67
CA VAL A 231 16.34 -4.03 3.88
C VAL A 231 16.66 -3.62 5.31
N GLN A 232 17.34 -2.49 5.47
CA GLN A 232 17.69 -1.94 6.78
C GLN A 232 17.12 -0.53 6.94
N TYR A 233 16.50 -0.29 8.08
CA TYR A 233 15.92 1.00 8.42
C TYR A 233 16.77 1.69 9.44
N ALA A 234 17.02 2.97 9.22
CA ALA A 234 17.55 3.85 10.24
C ALA A 234 16.56 5.01 10.47
N VAL A 235 16.24 5.29 11.73
CA VAL A 235 15.50 6.48 12.14
C VAL A 235 16.41 7.32 13.02
N ASN A 236 16.66 8.57 12.65
CA ASN A 236 17.60 9.46 13.35
C ASN A 236 18.97 8.80 13.56
N GLY A 237 19.43 8.04 12.55
CA GLY A 237 20.71 7.33 12.57
C GLY A 237 20.76 6.05 13.41
N GLN A 238 19.67 5.65 14.06
CA GLN A 238 19.58 4.39 14.81
C GLN A 238 18.92 3.32 13.97
N ASN A 239 19.41 2.08 14.00
CA ASN A 239 18.84 0.98 13.23
C ASN A 239 17.54 0.45 13.86
N PHE A 240 16.56 0.13 13.03
CA PHE A 240 15.26 -0.42 13.44
C PHE A 240 14.91 -1.68 12.66
N ALA A 241 14.24 -2.61 13.36
CA ALA A 241 13.63 -3.77 12.73
C ALA A 241 12.31 -3.37 12.07
N TRP A 242 12.08 -3.87 10.86
CA TRP A 242 10.84 -3.64 10.12
C TRP A 242 9.87 -4.79 10.33
N ASN A 243 8.62 -4.48 10.69
CA ASN A 243 7.59 -5.48 10.87
C ASN A 243 6.61 -5.50 9.69
N TYR A 244 6.77 -6.49 8.81
CA TYR A 244 5.89 -6.74 7.66
C TYR A 244 4.55 -7.42 8.02
N SER A 245 4.33 -7.69 9.31
CA SER A 245 3.12 -8.32 9.85
C SER A 245 2.30 -7.34 10.68
N VAL A 246 2.57 -6.03 10.57
CA VAL A 246 1.75 -5.01 11.21
C VAL A 246 0.34 -5.07 10.62
N ASP A 247 -0.58 -5.64 11.39
CA ASP A 247 -1.98 -5.73 11.00
C ASP A 247 -2.61 -4.34 11.00
N THR A 248 -2.77 -3.76 9.81
CA THR A 248 -3.44 -2.47 9.59
C THR A 248 -4.96 -2.59 9.57
N THR A 249 -5.49 -3.81 9.57
CA THR A 249 -6.93 -4.12 9.58
C THR A 249 -7.55 -4.03 10.97
N GLY A 250 -6.77 -3.61 11.98
CA GLY A 250 -7.18 -3.70 13.37
C GLY A 250 -7.16 -5.16 13.80
N LEU A 251 -6.72 -5.39 15.03
CA LEU A 251 -6.82 -6.67 15.72
C LEU A 251 -8.07 -7.44 15.26
N LYS A 252 -7.89 -8.59 14.60
CA LYS A 252 -8.97 -9.57 14.45
C LYS A 252 -9.41 -9.97 15.86
N LEU A 253 -10.35 -9.23 16.41
CA LEU A 253 -11.20 -9.73 17.48
C LEU A 253 -12.06 -10.79 16.80
N VAL A 254 -11.56 -12.02 16.76
CA VAL A 254 -12.43 -13.17 16.54
C VAL A 254 -13.30 -13.24 17.79
N VAL A 255 -14.39 -12.47 17.80
CA VAL A 255 -15.53 -12.86 18.61
C VAL A 255 -16.10 -14.05 17.86
N ASP A 256 -15.69 -15.26 18.27
CA ASP A 256 -16.25 -16.50 17.73
C ASP A 256 -17.72 -16.56 18.17
N LEU A 257 -18.58 -15.91 17.38
CA LEU A 257 -20.04 -15.89 17.55
C LEU A 257 -20.69 -17.02 16.76
N ASN A 258 -19.98 -18.12 16.50
CA ASN A 258 -20.60 -19.30 15.94
C ASN A 258 -21.65 -19.81 16.95
N SER A 259 -22.90 -19.46 16.67
CA SER A 259 -24.11 -19.73 17.45
C SER A 259 -24.39 -21.21 17.72
N ASN A 260 -23.55 -22.10 17.19
CA ASN A 260 -23.77 -23.53 17.25
C ASN A 260 -22.95 -24.24 18.32
N ASN A 261 -22.04 -23.56 19.04
CA ASN A 261 -21.21 -24.22 20.06
C ASN A 261 -20.78 -23.36 21.27
N ASN A 262 -21.26 -22.13 21.47
CA ASN A 262 -20.90 -21.34 22.65
C ASN A 262 -22.14 -20.96 23.51
N PRO A 263 -22.46 -21.72 24.58
CA PRO A 263 -23.69 -21.57 25.36
C PRO A 263 -23.74 -20.35 26.32
N ASN A 264 -22.75 -19.45 26.26
CA ASN A 264 -22.54 -18.42 27.29
C ASN A 264 -22.69 -16.95 26.82
N ILE A 265 -23.32 -16.67 25.67
CA ILE A 265 -23.66 -15.27 25.35
C ILE A 265 -24.91 -14.88 26.14
N PRO A 266 -24.83 -13.95 27.11
CA PRO A 266 -26.01 -13.52 27.85
C PRO A 266 -26.97 -12.83 26.87
N SER A 267 -28.26 -13.16 26.93
CA SER A 267 -29.26 -12.45 26.14
C SER A 267 -29.51 -11.05 26.72
N GLY A 268 -29.42 -10.02 25.87
CA GLY A 268 -29.75 -8.66 26.23
C GLY A 268 -30.53 -7.92 25.15
N ASN A 269 -30.89 -6.67 25.43
CA ASN A 269 -31.80 -5.87 24.61
C ASN A 269 -31.10 -4.73 23.86
N TYR A 270 -29.80 -4.86 23.60
CA TYR A 270 -29.00 -3.85 22.90
C TYR A 270 -28.22 -4.44 21.72
N ASN A 271 -28.04 -3.64 20.68
CA ASN A 271 -27.04 -3.83 19.64
C ASN A 271 -25.75 -3.11 20.05
N LEU A 272 -24.61 -3.77 19.93
CA LEU A 272 -23.28 -3.22 20.20
C LEU A 272 -22.51 -3.06 18.89
N ASN A 273 -22.16 -1.82 18.55
CA ASN A 273 -21.20 -1.52 17.49
C ASN A 273 -19.81 -1.38 18.12
N VAL A 274 -18.88 -2.24 17.72
CA VAL A 274 -17.47 -2.16 18.10
C VAL A 274 -16.71 -1.58 16.92
N THR A 275 -16.22 -0.35 17.08
CA THR A 275 -15.39 0.32 16.10
C THR A 275 -13.96 0.33 16.60
N THR A 276 -13.11 -0.46 15.95
CA THR A 276 -11.67 -0.43 16.20
C THR A 276 -11.06 0.53 15.21
N SER A 277 -10.32 1.52 15.71
CA SER A 277 -9.58 2.46 14.87
C SER A 277 -8.10 2.40 15.19
N VAL A 278 -7.31 2.32 14.12
CA VAL A 278 -5.86 2.47 14.16
C VAL A 278 -5.60 3.67 13.26
N MET A 279 -5.07 4.76 13.83
CA MET A 279 -4.69 5.93 13.05
C MET A 279 -5.88 6.68 12.40
N GLY A 280 -7.04 6.72 13.09
CA GLY A 280 -8.24 7.45 12.63
C GLY A 280 -9.05 6.77 11.53
N GLN A 281 -8.59 5.61 11.06
CA GLN A 281 -9.31 4.74 10.13
C GLN A 281 -9.75 3.49 10.90
N GLY A 282 -11.03 3.16 10.84
CA GLY A 282 -11.57 2.07 11.63
C GLY A 282 -12.55 1.19 10.87
N ALA A 283 -12.72 -0.02 11.38
CA ALA A 283 -13.75 -0.95 10.95
C ALA A 283 -14.75 -1.12 12.09
N THR A 284 -16.04 -1.16 11.74
CA THR A 284 -17.12 -1.38 12.69
C THR A 284 -17.70 -2.78 12.50
N VAL A 285 -17.84 -3.50 13.60
CA VAL A 285 -18.58 -4.77 13.68
C VAL A 285 -19.81 -4.56 14.56
N THR A 286 -20.97 -5.04 14.13
CA THR A 286 -22.21 -5.00 14.90
C THR A 286 -22.50 -6.37 15.51
N VAL A 287 -22.65 -6.41 16.84
CA VAL A 287 -23.12 -7.57 17.60
C VAL A 287 -24.53 -7.27 18.11
N LYS A 288 -25.49 -8.17 17.86
CA LYS A 288 -26.88 -7.97 18.27
C LYS A 288 -27.21 -8.69 19.58
N ASN A 289 -28.20 -8.17 20.30
CA ASN A 289 -28.82 -8.79 21.48
C ASN A 289 -27.86 -9.04 22.66
N VAL A 290 -27.01 -8.05 22.99
CA VAL A 290 -26.05 -8.12 24.09
C VAL A 290 -26.54 -7.37 25.33
N PRO A 291 -26.11 -7.76 26.54
CA PRO A 291 -26.28 -6.93 27.73
C PRO A 291 -25.42 -5.66 27.63
N LYS A 292 -25.91 -4.57 28.23
CA LYS A 292 -25.19 -3.31 28.32
C LYS A 292 -24.64 -3.13 29.75
N PRO A 293 -23.36 -2.76 29.94
CA PRO A 293 -22.82 -2.46 31.25
C PRO A 293 -23.61 -1.35 31.96
N ALA A 294 -23.79 -1.47 33.28
CA ALA A 294 -24.51 -0.47 34.07
C ALA A 294 -23.65 0.76 34.38
N ASN A 295 -22.33 0.62 34.45
CA ASN A 295 -21.41 1.70 34.82
C ASN A 295 -19.98 1.45 34.28
N GLN A 296 -19.11 2.46 34.45
CA GLN A 296 -17.74 2.39 33.95
C GLN A 296 -16.89 1.29 34.57
N ASN A 297 -17.10 0.97 35.85
CA ASN A 297 -16.32 -0.09 36.50
C ASN A 297 -16.65 -1.46 35.90
N GLU A 298 -17.92 -1.69 35.59
CA GLU A 298 -18.37 -2.91 34.91
C GLU A 298 -17.85 -2.99 33.47
N PHE A 299 -17.85 -1.89 32.72
CA PHE A 299 -17.30 -1.84 31.36
C PHE A 299 -15.77 -2.04 31.33
N CYS A 300 -15.03 -1.30 32.15
CA CYS A 300 -13.56 -1.32 32.16
C CYS A 300 -12.97 -2.52 32.91
N GLY A 301 -13.74 -3.13 33.80
CA GLY A 301 -13.33 -4.29 34.60
C GLY A 301 -13.81 -5.63 34.04
N SER A 302 -14.49 -5.66 32.89
CA SER A 302 -14.96 -6.91 32.29
C SER A 302 -13.79 -7.82 31.89
N ASP A 303 -13.85 -9.07 32.32
CA ASP A 303 -12.90 -10.11 31.93
C ASP A 303 -12.91 -10.33 30.41
N ASP A 304 -13.99 -10.00 29.69
CA ASP A 304 -14.05 -10.08 28.23
C ASP A 304 -13.09 -9.10 27.54
N VAL A 305 -12.84 -7.94 28.15
CA VAL A 305 -11.93 -6.92 27.62
C VAL A 305 -10.48 -7.31 27.89
N THR A 306 -10.20 -7.90 29.05
CA THR A 306 -8.84 -8.19 29.52
C THR A 306 -8.34 -9.57 29.08
N SER A 307 -9.22 -10.56 28.91
CA SER A 307 -8.87 -11.94 28.55
C SER A 307 -8.69 -12.18 27.05
N GLN A 308 -9.25 -11.31 26.18
CA GLN A 308 -9.10 -11.40 24.73
C GLN A 308 -7.73 -10.90 24.23
N LEU A 309 -6.84 -10.51 25.16
CA LEU A 309 -5.60 -9.83 24.86
C LEU A 309 -4.39 -10.72 25.16
N PRO A 310 -3.39 -10.81 24.25
CA PRO A 310 -2.21 -11.62 24.48
C PRO A 310 -1.44 -11.23 25.74
N ASN A 311 -1.11 -12.20 26.59
CA ASN A 311 -0.39 -11.97 27.84
C ASN A 311 0.96 -11.26 27.61
N GLY A 312 1.21 -10.21 28.40
CA GLY A 312 2.51 -9.54 28.51
C GLY A 312 2.85 -8.55 27.39
N GLN A 313 1.96 -8.36 26.41
CA GLN A 313 2.20 -7.51 25.24
C GLN A 313 1.19 -6.38 25.12
N PHE A 314 0.55 -5.99 26.22
CA PHE A 314 -0.62 -5.14 26.17
C PHE A 314 -0.73 -4.21 27.38
N LYS A 315 -1.07 -2.94 27.15
CA LYS A 315 -1.32 -1.93 28.19
C LYS A 315 -2.58 -1.13 27.84
N ILE A 316 -3.61 -1.17 28.69
CA ILE A 316 -4.69 -0.20 28.63
C ILE A 316 -4.15 1.14 29.12
N ASN A 317 -4.19 2.17 28.27
CA ASN A 317 -3.76 3.52 28.64
C ASN A 317 -4.90 4.31 29.26
N SER A 318 -6.12 4.15 28.73
CA SER A 318 -7.32 4.72 29.29
C SER A 318 -8.55 3.87 28.97
N CYS A 319 -9.53 3.92 29.85
CA CYS A 319 -10.83 3.32 29.63
C CYS A 319 -11.91 4.25 30.22
N SER A 320 -12.98 4.46 29.47
CA SER A 320 -14.10 5.31 29.88
C SER A 320 -15.43 4.73 29.40
N PHE A 321 -16.49 4.98 30.15
CA PHE A 321 -17.84 4.63 29.73
C PHE A 321 -18.86 5.61 30.32
N ASN A 322 -19.73 6.12 29.47
CA ASN A 322 -20.72 7.14 29.86
C ASN A 322 -22.15 6.59 30.01
N GLY A 323 -22.32 5.26 29.97
CA GLY A 323 -23.63 4.61 30.02
C GLY A 323 -24.13 4.10 28.66
N THR A 324 -23.56 4.57 27.54
CA THR A 324 -23.96 4.17 26.18
C THR A 324 -22.76 4.00 25.25
N VAL A 325 -21.71 4.80 25.45
CA VAL A 325 -20.47 4.75 24.69
C VAL A 325 -19.32 4.43 25.64
N GLY A 326 -18.55 3.41 25.28
CA GLY A 326 -17.29 3.05 25.93
C GLY A 326 -16.12 3.34 25.01
N ASN A 327 -15.03 3.89 25.55
CA ASN A 327 -13.78 4.08 24.81
C ASN A 327 -12.65 3.40 25.55
N ILE A 328 -11.88 2.61 24.84
CA ILE A 328 -10.65 1.98 25.33
C ILE A 328 -9.51 2.45 24.44
N ASN A 329 -8.55 3.14 25.05
CA ASN A 329 -7.27 3.40 24.43
C ASN A 329 -6.26 2.41 24.99
N ALA A 330 -5.61 1.65 24.11
CA ALA A 330 -4.65 0.66 24.54
C ALA A 330 -3.43 0.60 23.63
N THR A 331 -2.32 0.17 24.20
CA THR A 331 -1.05 -0.02 23.53
C THR A 331 -0.69 -1.50 23.50
N VAL A 332 -0.45 -2.04 22.31
CA VAL A 332 0.19 -3.35 22.15
C VAL A 332 1.70 -3.16 22.10
N ASN A 333 2.41 -3.82 23.01
CA ASN A 333 3.85 -3.88 23.09
C ASN A 333 4.36 -5.28 22.70
N ALA A 334 4.79 -5.47 21.45
CA ALA A 334 5.24 -6.77 20.95
C ALA A 334 6.64 -6.64 20.32
N ASN A 335 7.62 -7.44 20.76
CA ASN A 335 8.96 -7.50 20.15
C ASN A 335 9.65 -6.13 19.94
N GLY A 336 9.50 -5.20 20.90
CA GLY A 336 10.09 -3.85 20.82
C GLY A 336 9.26 -2.81 20.05
N PHE A 337 8.07 -3.18 19.60
CA PHE A 337 7.09 -2.30 18.95
C PHE A 337 6.00 -1.86 19.93
N SER A 338 5.51 -0.63 19.81
CA SER A 338 4.45 -0.06 20.65
C SER A 338 3.40 0.62 19.77
N VAL A 339 2.21 0.02 19.61
CA VAL A 339 1.11 0.63 18.85
C VAL A 339 -0.08 0.90 19.73
N THR A 340 -0.52 2.16 19.70
CA THR A 340 -1.72 2.60 20.38
C THR A 340 -2.91 2.55 19.43
N TYR A 341 -4.03 2.05 19.92
CA TYR A 341 -5.27 1.93 19.18
C TYR A 341 -6.45 2.34 20.05
N ASP A 342 -7.51 2.79 19.39
CA ASP A 342 -8.74 3.23 20.04
C ASP A 342 -9.87 2.30 19.64
N VAL A 343 -10.55 1.74 20.64
CA VAL A 343 -11.76 0.95 20.45
C VAL A 343 -12.93 1.70 21.05
N LYS A 344 -13.90 1.98 20.20
CA LYS A 344 -15.16 2.61 20.57
C LYS A 344 -16.26 1.55 20.57
N TYR A 345 -16.97 1.46 21.68
CA TYR A 345 -18.10 0.57 21.90
C TYR A 345 -19.35 1.42 21.97
N GLU A 346 -20.33 1.20 21.10
CA GLU A 346 -21.59 1.95 21.08
C GLU A 346 -22.77 1.01 21.25
N TYR A 347 -23.49 1.18 22.35
CA TYR A 347 -24.69 0.42 22.65
C TYR A 347 -25.92 1.19 22.17
N SER A 348 -26.79 0.53 21.41
CA SER A 348 -28.08 1.07 20.97
C SER A 348 -29.18 0.07 21.31
N PRO A 349 -30.41 0.52 21.60
CA PRO A 349 -31.53 -0.41 21.79
C PRO A 349 -31.65 -1.37 20.59
N ALA A 350 -31.95 -2.64 20.88
CA ALA A 350 -32.13 -3.69 19.87
C ALA A 350 -33.34 -3.41 18.97
#